data_AF-A0A7C3XKX3-F1
#
_entry.id   AF-A0A7C3XKX3-F1
#
_cell.length_a   1.000
_cell.length_b   1.000
_cell.length_c   1.000
_cell.angle_alpha   90.00
_cell.angle_beta   90.00
_cell.angle_gamma   90.00
#
_symmetry.space_group_name_H-M   'P 1'
#
loop_
_entity.id
_entity.type
_entity.pdbx_description
1 polymer ?
#
loop_
_entity_poly.entity_id
_entity_poly.type
_entity_poly.pdbx_seq_one_letter_code
_entity_poly.pdbx_strand_id
1 'polypeptide(L)'
;MPLKYNGVIFISLLQLLTELKAKETMSVAEEKLEHVSRGLEKATNLESEIWLLNAIKNRRRIKLARILLDGPQDIRELQRSLKREGYYHSIGTIKKNYAGPLERAGIIANENGKYRLTDLGMELTKELGEVDLEEMFPHGSKCYEESCLLSLKEPRNYDEMLRLMPKADLQRTIRRLRTKGLVMKLKPDRHVTYRITINETEAPLSETEERVLRSISKEGSGVAEISREAGISMRRTFKYLKRLREKGLVSSNEDFVLLSLTDEGRKVAEKLQKVMSIIRIKHLIRQPPDVESLQKTFSSEDVQKSASIIPNDRAPQIRRGRFTTKRDLREKQLYELILDSGEEGIMQARIGTLLQLPSREISRIISRLETWKLIRKEKTLFCGRNTFRIVSTRKPPSLKSILGAPCINCPDANRCEGGNEIGFYGEVFPQECLSLEKWIMSPEKNSQIEN
;
A
#
# COMPACT_ATOMS: atom_id res chain seq x y z
N MET A 1 2.43 -22.89 -10.23
CA MET A 1 1.54 -23.36 -9.15
C MET A 1 1.16 -22.23 -8.15
N PRO A 2 0.59 -21.09 -8.57
CA PRO A 2 -0.02 -20.12 -7.63
C PRO A 2 -1.50 -20.46 -7.30
N LEU A 3 -2.10 -21.42 -8.02
CA LEU A 3 -3.51 -21.80 -7.88
C LEU A 3 -3.83 -22.53 -6.57
N LYS A 4 -2.85 -23.13 -5.88
CA LYS A 4 -3.09 -23.91 -4.65
C LYS A 4 -3.32 -23.05 -3.41
N TYR A 5 -2.64 -21.90 -3.28
CA TYR A 5 -2.78 -21.03 -2.09
C TYR A 5 -4.06 -20.18 -2.13
N ASN A 6 -4.46 -19.71 -3.30
CA ASN A 6 -5.77 -19.07 -3.49
C ASN A 6 -6.91 -20.05 -3.17
N GLY A 7 -6.74 -21.34 -3.47
CA GLY A 7 -7.70 -22.38 -3.09
C GLY A 7 -7.87 -22.53 -1.58
N VAL A 8 -6.81 -22.47 -0.78
CA VAL A 8 -6.89 -22.64 0.69
C VAL A 8 -7.60 -21.45 1.37
N ILE A 9 -7.32 -20.22 0.90
CA ILE A 9 -8.02 -19.01 1.39
C ILE A 9 -9.49 -19.06 0.96
N PHE A 10 -9.77 -19.47 -0.29
CA PHE A 10 -11.12 -19.58 -0.83
C PHE A 10 -11.96 -20.65 -0.11
N ILE A 11 -11.36 -21.81 0.20
CA ILE A 11 -12.00 -22.90 0.97
C ILE A 11 -12.29 -22.42 2.40
N SER A 12 -11.33 -21.78 3.06
CA SER A 12 -11.52 -21.25 4.42
C SER A 12 -12.58 -20.15 4.48
N LEU A 13 -12.68 -19.31 3.44
CA LEU A 13 -13.73 -18.29 3.33
C LEU A 13 -15.10 -18.92 3.03
N LEU A 14 -15.18 -19.89 2.12
CA LEU A 14 -16.42 -20.64 1.82
C LEU A 14 -16.99 -21.32 3.06
N GLN A 15 -16.11 -21.90 3.89
CA GLN A 15 -16.49 -22.54 5.16
C GLN A 15 -17.06 -21.53 6.17
N LEU A 16 -16.42 -20.36 6.27
CA LEU A 16 -16.90 -19.25 7.11
C LEU A 16 -18.22 -18.65 6.59
N LEU A 17 -18.42 -18.65 5.27
CA LEU A 17 -19.63 -18.17 4.60
C LEU A 17 -20.82 -19.14 4.75
N THR A 18 -20.56 -20.46 4.76
CA THR A 18 -21.59 -21.46 5.12
C THR A 18 -22.03 -21.35 6.58
N GLU A 19 -21.11 -21.03 7.49
CA GLU A 19 -21.44 -20.80 8.90
C GLU A 19 -22.21 -19.49 9.15
N LEU A 20 -21.99 -18.45 8.33
CA LEU A 20 -22.72 -17.19 8.39
C LEU A 20 -24.14 -17.30 7.79
N LYS A 21 -24.32 -18.09 6.71
CA LYS A 21 -25.64 -18.45 6.18
C LYS A 21 -26.54 -19.16 7.20
N ALA A 22 -25.95 -19.83 8.19
CA ALA A 22 -26.68 -20.51 9.26
C ALA A 22 -27.16 -19.56 10.40
N LYS A 23 -26.71 -18.29 10.43
CA LYS A 23 -26.92 -17.36 11.56
C LYS A 23 -27.67 -16.07 11.23
N GLU A 24 -27.79 -15.68 9.97
CA GLU A 24 -28.51 -14.46 9.54
C GLU A 24 -29.69 -14.79 8.60
N THR A 25 -30.68 -13.90 8.49
CA THR A 25 -31.77 -14.01 7.52
C THR A 25 -31.19 -13.98 6.09
N MET A 26 -31.65 -14.89 5.23
CA MET A 26 -31.04 -15.16 3.91
C MET A 26 -30.78 -13.92 3.05
N SER A 27 -31.68 -12.94 3.06
CA SER A 27 -31.56 -11.71 2.26
C SER A 27 -30.39 -10.80 2.68
N VAL A 28 -30.11 -10.68 3.99
CA VAL A 28 -29.00 -9.85 4.49
C VAL A 28 -27.65 -10.54 4.27
N ALA A 29 -27.64 -11.87 4.38
CA ALA A 29 -26.47 -12.68 4.07
C ALA A 29 -26.11 -12.63 2.58
N GLU A 30 -27.10 -12.64 1.68
CA GLU A 30 -26.90 -12.53 0.23
C GLU A 30 -26.33 -11.17 -0.21
N GLU A 31 -26.86 -10.07 0.32
CA GLU A 31 -26.36 -8.72 0.00
C GLU A 31 -24.92 -8.50 0.50
N LYS A 32 -24.61 -8.95 1.72
CA LYS A 32 -23.25 -8.91 2.28
C LYS A 32 -22.30 -9.82 1.50
N LEU A 33 -22.76 -11.00 1.06
CA LEU A 33 -21.99 -11.94 0.26
C LEU A 33 -21.64 -11.33 -1.10
N GLU A 34 -22.58 -10.68 -1.77
CA GLU A 34 -22.36 -10.03 -3.06
C GLU A 34 -21.37 -8.85 -2.93
N HIS A 35 -21.47 -8.07 -1.85
CA HIS A 35 -20.53 -6.99 -1.57
C HIS A 35 -19.10 -7.48 -1.31
N VAL A 36 -18.96 -8.56 -0.53
CA VAL A 36 -17.65 -9.19 -0.22
C VAL A 36 -17.04 -9.82 -1.47
N SER A 37 -17.82 -10.55 -2.28
CA SER A 37 -17.35 -11.15 -3.54
C SER A 37 -16.88 -10.09 -4.53
N ARG A 38 -17.65 -9.00 -4.73
CA ARG A 38 -17.21 -7.87 -5.56
C ARG A 38 -15.97 -7.18 -5.01
N GLY A 39 -15.82 -7.11 -3.68
CA GLY A 39 -14.63 -6.56 -3.02
C GLY A 39 -13.39 -7.43 -3.25
N LEU A 40 -13.56 -8.75 -3.18
CA LEU A 40 -12.49 -9.73 -3.39
C LEU A 40 -12.05 -9.77 -4.85
N GLU A 41 -13.00 -9.79 -5.80
CA GLU A 41 -12.73 -9.69 -7.23
C GLU A 41 -11.98 -8.39 -7.57
N LYS A 42 -12.40 -7.25 -7.02
CA LYS A 42 -11.67 -5.99 -7.23
C LYS A 42 -10.23 -6.05 -6.73
N ALA A 43 -9.99 -6.70 -5.58
CA ALA A 43 -8.65 -6.83 -5.01
C ALA A 43 -7.75 -7.77 -5.84
N THR A 44 -8.28 -8.93 -6.26
CA THR A 44 -7.54 -9.88 -7.12
C THR A 44 -7.21 -9.29 -8.49
N ASN A 45 -8.11 -8.46 -9.01
CA ASN A 45 -7.94 -7.83 -10.33
C ASN A 45 -6.88 -6.73 -10.24
N LEU A 46 -6.89 -5.94 -9.16
CA LEU A 46 -5.89 -4.90 -8.92
C LEU A 46 -4.47 -5.49 -8.74
N GLU A 47 -4.34 -6.59 -8.00
CA GLU A 47 -3.05 -7.28 -7.83
C GLU A 47 -2.55 -7.86 -9.16
N SER A 48 -3.45 -8.44 -9.96
CA SER A 48 -3.15 -8.93 -11.31
C SER A 48 -2.71 -7.82 -12.26
N GLU A 49 -3.36 -6.64 -12.20
CA GLU A 49 -2.99 -5.45 -12.97
C GLU A 49 -1.59 -4.94 -12.60
N ILE A 50 -1.27 -4.85 -11.31
CA ILE A 50 0.06 -4.43 -10.82
C ILE A 50 1.16 -5.38 -11.33
N TRP A 51 0.88 -6.68 -11.30
CA TRP A 51 1.85 -7.69 -11.69
C TRP A 51 2.14 -7.65 -13.20
N LEU A 52 1.08 -7.47 -14.00
CA LEU A 52 1.19 -7.32 -15.45
C LEU A 52 1.91 -6.02 -15.82
N LEU A 53 1.56 -4.89 -15.20
CA LEU A 53 2.26 -3.62 -15.39
C LEU A 53 3.77 -3.76 -15.06
N ASN A 54 4.11 -4.41 -13.96
CA ASN A 54 5.50 -4.66 -13.61
C ASN A 54 6.23 -5.62 -14.57
N ALA A 55 5.52 -6.55 -15.22
CA ALA A 55 6.09 -7.39 -16.26
C ALA A 55 6.43 -6.58 -17.52
N ILE A 56 5.54 -5.70 -17.97
CA ILE A 56 5.74 -4.88 -19.17
C ILE A 56 6.67 -3.69 -18.96
N LYS A 57 6.88 -3.18 -17.74
CA LYS A 57 7.78 -2.03 -17.51
C LYS A 57 9.25 -2.32 -17.73
N ASN A 58 9.65 -3.57 -17.75
CA ASN A 58 11.05 -3.92 -17.94
C ASN A 58 11.35 -4.00 -19.44
N ARG A 59 12.30 -3.19 -19.92
CA ARG A 59 12.73 -3.11 -21.33
C ARG A 59 13.20 -4.46 -21.85
N ARG A 60 13.92 -5.23 -21.03
CA ARG A 60 14.43 -6.56 -21.44
C ARG A 60 13.28 -7.54 -21.65
N ARG A 61 12.24 -7.46 -20.82
CA ARG A 61 11.02 -8.27 -20.96
C ARG A 61 10.23 -7.86 -22.20
N ILE A 62 10.02 -6.57 -22.45
CA ILE A 62 9.38 -6.10 -23.69
C ILE A 62 10.18 -6.56 -24.91
N LYS A 63 11.52 -6.45 -24.88
CA LYS A 63 12.36 -6.87 -26.00
C LYS A 63 12.24 -8.37 -26.26
N LEU A 64 12.20 -9.19 -25.21
CA LEU A 64 11.91 -10.62 -25.34
C LEU A 64 10.53 -10.85 -25.99
N ALA A 65 9.49 -10.15 -25.54
CA ALA A 65 8.17 -10.22 -26.14
C ALA A 65 8.19 -9.81 -27.62
N ARG A 66 8.95 -8.77 -28.01
CA ARG A 66 9.13 -8.38 -29.42
C ARG A 66 9.80 -9.45 -30.26
N ILE A 67 10.85 -10.11 -29.75
CA ILE A 67 11.51 -11.22 -30.47
C ILE A 67 10.50 -12.35 -30.76
N LEU A 68 9.55 -12.57 -29.85
CA LEU A 68 8.50 -13.59 -30.03
C LEU A 68 7.39 -13.18 -31.01
N LEU A 69 7.38 -11.95 -31.53
CA LEU A 69 6.52 -11.57 -32.66
C LEU A 69 6.92 -12.31 -33.94
N ASP A 70 8.21 -12.63 -34.09
CA ASP A 70 8.75 -13.34 -35.26
C ASP A 70 8.42 -14.85 -35.24
N GLY A 71 7.87 -15.35 -34.13
CA GLY A 71 7.39 -16.72 -33.98
C GLY A 71 7.86 -17.41 -32.68
N PRO A 72 7.37 -18.64 -32.42
CA PRO A 72 7.72 -19.38 -31.22
C PRO A 72 9.20 -19.77 -31.19
N GLN A 73 9.90 -19.50 -30.08
CA GLN A 73 11.33 -19.78 -29.91
C GLN A 73 11.61 -20.58 -28.63
N ASP A 74 12.59 -21.48 -28.70
CA ASP A 74 13.12 -22.12 -27.50
C ASP A 74 14.02 -21.16 -26.68
N ILE A 75 14.39 -21.55 -25.46
CA ILE A 75 15.17 -20.67 -24.58
C ILE A 75 16.59 -20.37 -25.11
N ARG A 76 17.19 -21.26 -25.91
CA ARG A 76 18.53 -21.08 -26.50
C ARG A 76 18.47 -20.15 -27.71
N GLU A 77 17.40 -20.25 -28.50
CA GLU A 77 17.05 -19.32 -29.58
C GLU A 77 16.83 -17.92 -29.02
N LEU A 78 16.01 -17.80 -27.97
CA LEU A 78 15.78 -16.52 -27.28
C LEU A 78 17.08 -15.92 -26.74
N GLN A 79 17.97 -16.73 -26.14
CA GLN A 79 19.27 -16.26 -25.68
C GLN A 79 20.13 -15.73 -26.85
N ARG A 80 20.17 -16.43 -27.99
CA ARG A 80 20.91 -15.98 -29.18
C ARG A 80 20.33 -14.68 -29.76
N SER A 81 19.00 -14.58 -29.83
CA SER A 81 18.30 -13.38 -30.30
C SER A 81 18.54 -12.18 -29.38
N LEU A 82 18.47 -12.37 -28.06
CA LEU A 82 18.80 -11.34 -27.08
C LEU A 82 20.28 -10.92 -27.15
N LYS A 83 21.19 -11.87 -27.39
CA LYS A 83 22.63 -11.58 -27.55
C LYS A 83 22.92 -10.72 -28.79
N ARG A 84 22.22 -10.97 -29.91
CA ARG A 84 22.32 -10.13 -31.13
C ARG A 84 21.87 -8.68 -30.87
N GLU A 85 21.00 -8.50 -29.89
CA GLU A 85 20.46 -7.21 -29.45
C GLU A 85 21.27 -6.59 -28.29
N GLY A 86 22.44 -7.14 -27.97
CA GLY A 86 23.35 -6.63 -26.94
C GLY A 86 23.06 -7.09 -25.50
N TYR A 87 22.12 -8.02 -25.30
CA TYR A 87 21.78 -8.56 -23.97
C TYR A 87 22.48 -9.90 -23.71
N TYR A 88 23.59 -9.87 -22.98
CA TYR A 88 24.41 -11.04 -22.65
C TYR A 88 24.01 -11.63 -21.29
N HIS A 89 23.04 -12.55 -21.28
CA HIS A 89 22.55 -13.17 -20.05
C HIS A 89 22.49 -14.69 -20.14
N SER A 90 22.61 -15.36 -18.99
CA SER A 90 22.49 -16.82 -18.90
C SER A 90 21.06 -17.28 -19.19
N ILE A 91 20.90 -18.52 -19.64
CA ILE A 91 19.60 -19.18 -19.82
C ILE A 91 18.77 -19.12 -18.53
N GLY A 92 19.42 -19.33 -17.37
CA GLY A 92 18.77 -19.25 -16.06
C GLY A 92 18.24 -17.85 -15.76
N THR A 93 19.01 -16.82 -16.07
CA THR A 93 18.59 -15.40 -15.91
C THR A 93 17.41 -15.09 -16.82
N ILE A 94 17.45 -15.50 -18.09
CA ILE A 94 16.36 -15.25 -19.05
C ILE A 94 15.10 -15.96 -18.59
N LYS A 95 15.19 -17.24 -18.18
CA LYS A 95 14.05 -18.01 -17.69
C LYS A 95 13.45 -17.42 -16.41
N LYS A 96 14.27 -17.11 -15.41
CA LYS A 96 13.81 -16.61 -14.08
C LYS A 96 13.34 -15.15 -14.13
N ASN A 97 14.07 -14.27 -14.81
CA ASN A 97 13.87 -12.82 -14.70
C ASN A 97 13.17 -12.20 -15.91
N TYR A 98 13.14 -12.87 -17.08
CA TYR A 98 12.47 -12.34 -18.28
C TYR A 98 11.22 -13.16 -18.65
N ALA A 99 11.41 -14.41 -19.05
CA ALA A 99 10.32 -15.26 -19.52
C ALA A 99 9.33 -15.59 -18.40
N GLY A 100 9.79 -16.01 -17.22
CA GLY A 100 8.92 -16.34 -16.08
C GLY A 100 7.97 -15.18 -15.68
N PRO A 101 8.45 -13.95 -15.53
CA PRO A 101 7.60 -12.79 -15.28
C PRO A 101 6.57 -12.50 -16.38
N LEU A 102 6.90 -12.74 -17.65
CA LEU A 102 5.94 -12.58 -18.75
C LEU A 102 4.92 -13.73 -18.79
N GLU A 103 5.36 -14.94 -18.43
CA GLU A 103 4.55 -16.15 -18.45
C GLU A 103 3.47 -16.11 -17.35
N ARG A 104 3.82 -15.77 -16.10
CA ARG A 104 2.78 -15.68 -15.06
C ARG A 104 1.83 -14.49 -15.27
N ALA A 105 2.19 -13.53 -16.13
CA ALA A 105 1.37 -12.37 -16.49
C ALA A 105 0.43 -12.71 -17.64
N GLY A 106 0.56 -13.92 -18.21
CA GLY A 106 -0.22 -14.36 -19.37
C GLY A 106 0.17 -13.64 -20.66
N ILE A 107 1.35 -13.01 -20.73
CA ILE A 107 1.83 -12.31 -21.93
C ILE A 107 2.49 -13.31 -22.90
N ILE A 108 3.21 -14.30 -22.35
CA ILE A 108 3.78 -15.40 -23.11
C ILE A 108 3.29 -16.74 -22.54
N ALA A 109 3.30 -17.77 -23.36
CA ALA A 109 3.03 -19.15 -22.97
C ALA A 109 4.22 -20.04 -23.35
N ASN A 110 4.53 -21.04 -22.52
CA ASN A 110 5.48 -22.08 -22.85
C ASN A 110 4.74 -23.36 -23.21
N GLU A 111 4.84 -23.78 -24.47
CA GLU A 111 4.27 -25.02 -24.97
C GLU A 111 5.42 -25.89 -25.48
N ASN A 112 5.58 -27.08 -24.88
CA ASN A 112 6.59 -28.06 -25.26
C ASN A 112 8.03 -27.50 -25.28
N GLY A 113 8.35 -26.56 -24.37
CA GLY A 113 9.68 -25.95 -24.28
C GLY A 113 9.91 -24.76 -25.22
N LYS A 114 8.92 -24.40 -26.04
CA LYS A 114 8.94 -23.20 -26.89
C LYS A 114 8.05 -22.13 -26.30
N TYR A 115 8.58 -20.91 -26.21
CA TYR A 115 7.83 -19.74 -25.79
C TYR A 115 7.14 -19.11 -26.99
N ARG A 116 5.88 -18.71 -26.85
CA ARG A 116 5.10 -17.93 -27.82
C ARG A 116 4.38 -16.78 -27.15
N LEU A 117 4.06 -15.72 -27.89
CA LEU A 117 3.14 -14.70 -27.41
C LEU A 117 1.71 -15.24 -27.33
N THR A 118 0.99 -14.84 -26.29
CA THR A 118 -0.47 -15.00 -26.21
C THR A 118 -1.16 -13.86 -26.97
N ASP A 119 -2.46 -13.95 -27.22
CA ASP A 119 -3.22 -12.85 -27.85
C ASP A 119 -3.09 -11.55 -27.06
N LEU A 120 -3.14 -11.64 -25.72
CA LEU A 120 -2.90 -10.51 -24.82
C LEU A 120 -1.49 -9.94 -25.03
N GLY A 121 -0.49 -10.82 -25.11
CA GLY A 121 0.89 -10.39 -25.34
C GLY A 121 1.11 -9.74 -26.70
N MET A 122 0.47 -10.24 -27.76
CA MET A 122 0.55 -9.63 -29.10
C MET A 122 -0.04 -8.22 -29.09
N GLU A 123 -1.24 -8.07 -28.53
CA GLU A 123 -1.95 -6.79 -28.46
C GLU A 123 -1.18 -5.77 -27.61
N LEU A 124 -0.70 -6.17 -26.44
CA LEU A 124 0.12 -5.32 -25.57
C LEU A 124 1.45 -4.94 -26.21
N THR A 125 2.14 -5.89 -26.85
CA THR A 125 3.45 -5.61 -27.49
C THR A 125 3.29 -4.65 -28.65
N LYS A 126 2.19 -4.76 -29.41
CA LYS A 126 1.86 -3.83 -30.50
C LYS A 126 1.52 -2.43 -29.98
N GLU A 127 0.71 -2.32 -28.93
CA GLU A 127 0.31 -1.01 -28.35
C GLU A 127 1.49 -0.30 -27.67
N LEU A 128 2.36 -1.03 -26.99
CA LEU A 128 3.56 -0.47 -26.36
C LEU A 128 4.56 0.07 -27.41
N GLY A 129 4.55 -0.49 -28.63
CA GLY A 129 5.44 -0.05 -29.72
C GLY A 129 6.89 -0.03 -29.26
N GLU A 130 7.62 1.05 -29.57
CA GLU A 130 9.01 1.27 -29.14
C GLU A 130 9.18 1.96 -27.78
N VAL A 131 8.08 2.25 -27.05
CA VAL A 131 8.15 3.03 -25.82
C VAL A 131 8.99 2.32 -24.75
N ASP A 132 10.01 3.00 -24.25
CA ASP A 132 10.83 2.51 -23.16
C ASP A 132 10.22 2.91 -21.81
N LEU A 133 9.28 2.10 -21.32
CA LEU A 133 8.66 2.31 -20.02
C LEU A 133 9.66 2.17 -18.84
N GLU A 134 10.79 1.48 -19.03
CA GLU A 134 11.79 1.28 -17.97
C GLU A 134 12.56 2.56 -17.67
N GLU A 135 12.78 3.41 -18.68
CA GLU A 135 13.38 4.72 -18.47
C GLU A 135 12.44 5.67 -17.72
N MET A 136 11.13 5.42 -17.81
CA MET A 136 10.09 6.28 -17.26
C MET A 136 9.72 5.90 -15.83
N PHE A 137 9.64 4.60 -15.52
CA PHE A 137 9.11 4.10 -14.26
C PHE A 137 9.99 3.00 -13.63
N PRO A 138 10.08 2.95 -12.29
CA PRO A 138 10.81 1.86 -11.63
C PRO A 138 10.14 0.50 -11.89
N HIS A 139 10.93 -0.49 -12.30
CA HIS A 139 10.49 -1.88 -12.34
C HIS A 139 10.38 -2.42 -10.91
N GLY A 140 9.20 -2.91 -10.51
CA GLY A 140 8.94 -3.36 -9.12
C GLY A 140 8.37 -2.28 -8.19
N SER A 141 7.90 -1.15 -8.72
CA SER A 141 7.08 -0.22 -7.94
C SER A 141 5.67 -0.76 -7.71
N LYS A 142 4.96 -0.20 -6.72
CA LYS A 142 3.52 -0.45 -6.48
C LYS A 142 2.61 0.21 -7.54
N CYS A 143 3.16 0.46 -8.72
CA CYS A 143 2.54 1.16 -9.83
C CYS A 143 2.01 2.58 -9.46
N TYR A 144 2.74 3.29 -8.61
CA TYR A 144 2.36 4.62 -8.13
C TYR A 144 2.51 5.67 -9.21
N GLU A 145 3.58 5.61 -9.99
CA GLU A 145 3.81 6.53 -11.10
C GLU A 145 2.67 6.48 -12.14
N GLU A 146 2.24 5.28 -12.48
CA GLU A 146 1.18 4.91 -13.42
C GLU A 146 -0.17 5.38 -12.90
N SER A 147 -0.47 5.05 -11.64
CA SER A 147 -1.69 5.49 -10.97
C SER A 147 -1.76 7.02 -10.91
N CYS A 148 -0.64 7.69 -10.62
CA CYS A 148 -0.54 9.13 -10.66
C CYS A 148 -0.86 9.68 -12.05
N LEU A 149 -0.19 9.20 -13.10
CA LEU A 149 -0.41 9.68 -14.46
C LEU A 149 -1.85 9.47 -14.94
N LEU A 150 -2.45 8.31 -14.64
CA LEU A 150 -3.84 8.02 -14.98
C LEU A 150 -4.82 8.93 -14.24
N SER A 151 -4.53 9.30 -12.99
CA SER A 151 -5.36 10.21 -12.20
C SER A 151 -5.24 11.67 -12.64
N LEU A 152 -4.09 12.09 -13.18
CA LEU A 152 -3.77 13.47 -13.56
C LEU A 152 -4.24 13.88 -14.96
N LYS A 153 -5.13 13.10 -15.60
CA LYS A 153 -5.83 13.54 -16.82
C LYS A 153 -6.54 14.87 -16.61
N GLU A 154 -7.06 15.05 -15.41
CA GLU A 154 -7.54 16.33 -14.88
C GLU A 154 -6.51 16.86 -13.87
N PRO A 155 -6.26 18.18 -13.82
CA PRO A 155 -5.35 18.75 -12.83
C PRO A 155 -5.84 18.49 -11.39
N ARG A 156 -4.95 18.01 -10.52
CA ARG A 156 -5.29 17.67 -9.12
C ARG A 156 -4.35 18.33 -8.13
N ASN A 157 -4.85 18.63 -6.93
CA ASN A 157 -4.00 19.11 -5.84
C ASN A 157 -3.33 17.95 -5.08
N TYR A 158 -2.39 18.29 -4.20
CA TYR A 158 -1.63 17.30 -3.44
C TYR A 158 -2.51 16.44 -2.52
N ASP A 159 -3.55 17.02 -1.92
CA ASP A 159 -4.45 16.32 -0.98
C ASP A 159 -5.34 15.29 -1.67
N GLU A 160 -5.79 15.57 -2.90
CA GLU A 160 -6.50 14.60 -3.73
C GLU A 160 -5.61 13.42 -4.11
N MET A 161 -4.34 13.69 -4.41
CA MET A 161 -3.37 12.66 -4.76
C MET A 161 -3.00 11.76 -3.57
N LEU A 162 -3.13 12.24 -2.32
CA LEU A 162 -2.91 11.43 -1.11
C LEU A 162 -3.91 10.26 -0.99
N ARG A 163 -5.03 10.28 -1.72
CA ARG A 163 -5.98 9.17 -1.76
C ARG A 163 -5.43 7.94 -2.48
N LEU A 164 -4.43 8.12 -3.35
CA LEU A 164 -3.84 7.05 -4.15
C LEU A 164 -2.68 6.36 -3.43
N MET A 165 -1.93 7.10 -2.60
CA MET A 165 -0.72 6.57 -1.95
C MET A 165 -0.29 7.39 -0.71
N PRO A 166 0.53 6.80 0.18
CA PRO A 166 1.04 7.51 1.36
C PRO A 166 1.84 8.77 1.01
N LYS A 167 1.85 9.74 1.91
CA LYS A 167 2.50 11.06 1.72
C LYS A 167 3.97 10.97 1.30
N ALA A 168 4.75 10.07 1.93
CA ALA A 168 6.17 9.91 1.63
C ALA A 168 6.41 9.40 0.20
N ASP A 169 5.57 8.48 -0.26
CA ASP A 169 5.68 7.92 -1.61
C ASP A 169 5.19 8.94 -2.65
N LEU A 170 4.10 9.67 -2.35
CA LEU A 170 3.59 10.71 -3.24
C LEU A 170 4.64 11.79 -3.55
N GLN A 171 5.40 12.26 -2.54
CA GLN A 171 6.46 13.25 -2.76
C GLN A 171 7.54 12.71 -3.71
N ARG A 172 7.96 11.46 -3.51
CA ARG A 172 8.99 10.81 -4.34
C ARG A 172 8.49 10.58 -5.76
N THR A 173 7.27 10.07 -5.90
CA THR A 173 6.61 9.81 -7.19
C THR A 173 6.49 11.09 -8.01
N ILE A 174 5.94 12.16 -7.43
CA ILE A 174 5.83 13.47 -8.12
C ILE A 174 7.22 13.99 -8.50
N ARG A 175 8.21 13.90 -7.60
CA ARG A 175 9.57 14.36 -7.92
C ARG A 175 10.17 13.64 -9.12
N ARG A 176 10.01 12.31 -9.19
CA ARG A 176 10.48 11.49 -10.33
C ARG A 176 9.76 11.87 -11.62
N LEU A 177 8.43 11.90 -11.60
CA LEU A 177 7.61 12.25 -12.76
C LEU A 177 7.94 13.66 -13.29
N ARG A 178 8.20 14.61 -12.40
CA ARG A 178 8.66 15.96 -12.77
C ARG A 178 10.06 15.96 -13.36
N THR A 179 11.00 15.19 -12.79
CA THR A 179 12.38 15.07 -13.31
C THR A 179 12.38 14.49 -14.72
N LYS A 180 11.44 13.60 -15.01
CA LYS A 180 11.22 13.01 -16.34
C LYS A 180 10.38 13.88 -17.28
N GLY A 181 9.97 15.08 -16.84
CA GLY A 181 9.20 16.01 -17.67
C GLY A 181 7.75 15.56 -17.95
N LEU A 182 7.19 14.62 -17.19
CA LEU A 182 5.84 14.07 -17.41
C LEU A 182 4.76 14.83 -16.63
N VAL A 183 5.14 15.46 -15.52
CA VAL A 183 4.24 16.22 -14.66
C VAL A 183 4.82 17.61 -14.44
N MET A 184 3.94 18.61 -14.39
CA MET A 184 4.30 19.98 -14.03
C MET A 184 3.41 20.49 -12.89
N LYS A 185 3.88 21.55 -12.25
CA LYS A 185 3.12 22.30 -11.24
C LYS A 185 2.44 23.47 -11.94
N LEU A 186 1.12 23.48 -11.95
CA LEU A 186 0.34 24.65 -12.33
C LEU A 186 0.11 25.50 -11.09
N LYS A 187 0.47 26.78 -11.22
CA LYS A 187 -0.02 27.81 -10.32
C LYS A 187 -1.16 28.50 -11.05
N PRO A 188 -2.43 28.27 -10.67
CA PRO A 188 -3.52 29.03 -11.24
C PRO A 188 -3.26 30.51 -10.96
N ASP A 189 -3.55 31.35 -11.95
CA ASP A 189 -3.34 32.80 -11.93
C ASP A 189 -4.13 33.52 -10.81
N ARG A 190 -5.02 32.79 -10.12
CA ARG A 190 -5.92 33.31 -9.10
C ARG A 190 -5.52 32.77 -7.73
N HIS A 191 -4.96 33.69 -6.95
CA HIS A 191 -4.32 33.45 -5.67
C HIS A 191 -5.33 33.16 -4.55
N VAL A 192 -5.01 32.15 -3.72
CA VAL A 192 -5.67 31.80 -2.46
C VAL A 192 -7.15 31.44 -2.58
N THR A 193 -7.46 30.15 -2.44
CA THR A 193 -8.85 29.70 -2.24
C THR A 193 -9.15 29.60 -0.75
N TYR A 194 -10.39 29.90 -0.41
CA TYR A 194 -10.90 29.87 0.95
C TYR A 194 -11.89 28.71 1.07
N ARG A 195 -11.79 27.92 2.14
CA ARG A 195 -12.66 26.76 2.38
C ARG A 195 -13.28 26.82 3.78
N ILE A 196 -14.55 26.46 3.88
CA ILE A 196 -15.26 26.36 5.16
C ILE A 196 -14.67 25.18 5.95
N THR A 197 -14.23 25.44 7.18
CA THR A 197 -13.56 24.46 8.05
C THR A 197 -14.52 23.90 9.11
N ILE A 198 -15.49 24.70 9.56
CA ILE A 198 -16.51 24.32 10.56
C ILE A 198 -17.82 25.02 10.19
N ASN A 199 -18.96 24.33 10.30
CA ASN A 199 -20.29 24.88 9.95
C ASN A 199 -20.95 25.67 11.08
N GLU A 200 -20.50 25.51 12.33
CA GLU A 200 -21.14 26.10 13.51
C GLU A 200 -20.10 26.84 14.35
N THR A 201 -20.42 28.08 14.75
CA THR A 201 -19.64 28.89 15.68
C THR A 201 -20.55 29.42 16.78
N GLU A 202 -20.04 29.48 18.00
CA GLU A 202 -20.71 30.13 19.14
C GLU A 202 -20.55 31.66 19.09
N ALA A 203 -19.68 32.19 18.22
CA ALA A 203 -19.43 33.62 18.11
C ALA A 203 -20.42 34.30 17.14
N PRO A 204 -20.98 35.47 17.49
CA PRO A 204 -21.89 36.19 16.61
C PRO A 204 -21.17 36.62 15.32
N LEU A 205 -21.79 36.31 14.18
CA LEU A 205 -21.35 36.74 12.85
C LEU A 205 -22.13 37.99 12.45
N SER A 206 -21.45 38.96 11.85
CA SER A 206 -22.16 40.08 11.22
C SER A 206 -22.88 39.62 9.95
N GLU A 207 -23.93 40.31 9.54
CA GLU A 207 -24.69 40.01 8.31
C GLU A 207 -23.79 39.92 7.06
N THR A 208 -22.74 40.74 7.00
CA THR A 208 -21.77 40.70 5.89
C THR A 208 -20.80 39.52 6.00
N GLU A 209 -20.44 39.09 7.21
CA GLU A 209 -19.61 37.90 7.42
C GLU A 209 -20.36 36.63 7.04
N GLU A 210 -21.64 36.54 7.37
CA GLU A 210 -22.49 35.41 7.00
C GLU A 210 -22.71 35.34 5.48
N ARG A 211 -22.86 36.50 4.82
CA ARG A 211 -22.94 36.57 3.35
C ARG A 211 -21.65 36.11 2.67
N VAL A 212 -20.50 36.52 3.18
CA VAL A 212 -19.19 36.06 2.69
C VAL A 212 -19.01 34.56 2.94
N LEU A 213 -19.43 34.04 4.09
CA LEU A 213 -19.35 32.61 4.41
C LEU A 213 -20.23 31.77 3.48
N ARG A 214 -21.45 32.23 3.17
CA ARG A 214 -22.38 31.57 2.24
C ARG A 214 -21.88 31.52 0.80
N SER A 215 -21.09 32.51 0.38
CA SER A 215 -20.47 32.55 -0.95
C SER A 215 -19.24 31.64 -1.13
N ILE A 216 -18.87 30.84 -0.12
CA ILE A 216 -17.73 29.92 -0.20
C ILE A 216 -18.23 28.50 -0.44
N SER A 217 -17.81 27.88 -1.55
CA SER A 217 -18.11 26.47 -1.84
C SER A 217 -17.42 25.52 -0.85
N LYS A 218 -18.02 24.34 -0.63
CA LYS A 218 -17.42 23.24 0.16
C LYS A 218 -16.09 22.74 -0.43
N GLU A 219 -15.86 22.96 -1.72
CA GLU A 219 -14.63 22.60 -2.44
C GLU A 219 -13.57 23.72 -2.42
N GLY A 220 -13.97 24.93 -2.02
CA GLY A 220 -13.15 26.13 -1.93
C GLY A 220 -13.42 27.13 -3.06
N SER A 221 -13.40 28.42 -2.74
CA SER A 221 -13.68 29.50 -3.69
C SER A 221 -12.56 30.55 -3.71
N GLY A 222 -12.32 31.15 -4.87
CA GLY A 222 -11.34 32.23 -5.02
C GLY A 222 -11.89 33.57 -4.55
N VAL A 223 -11.02 34.49 -4.12
CA VAL A 223 -11.45 35.80 -3.56
C VAL A 223 -12.31 36.60 -4.54
N ALA A 224 -12.00 36.56 -5.84
CA ALA A 224 -12.77 37.30 -6.85
C ALA A 224 -14.19 36.76 -7.04
N GLU A 225 -14.38 35.45 -6.89
CA GLU A 225 -15.68 34.78 -6.96
C GLU A 225 -16.52 35.13 -5.73
N ILE A 226 -15.91 34.98 -4.54
CA ILE A 226 -16.50 35.38 -3.25
C ILE A 226 -16.92 36.86 -3.28
N SER A 227 -16.08 37.74 -3.84
CA SER A 227 -16.38 39.17 -3.95
C SER A 227 -17.60 39.45 -4.82
N ARG A 228 -17.72 38.75 -5.95
CA ARG A 228 -18.84 38.89 -6.89
C ARG A 228 -20.14 38.39 -6.28
N GLU A 229 -20.10 37.22 -5.66
CA GLU A 229 -21.28 36.55 -5.10
C GLU A 229 -21.74 37.19 -3.79
N ALA A 230 -20.82 37.67 -2.94
CA ALA A 230 -21.17 38.43 -1.74
C ALA A 230 -21.53 39.91 -2.02
N GLY A 231 -21.37 40.38 -3.27
CA GLY A 231 -21.71 41.74 -3.70
C GLY A 231 -20.92 42.83 -2.97
N ILE A 232 -19.64 42.59 -2.69
CA ILE A 232 -18.77 43.53 -1.95
C ILE A 232 -17.45 43.75 -2.69
N SER A 233 -16.76 44.85 -2.37
CA SER A 233 -15.46 45.16 -2.98
C SER A 233 -14.36 44.22 -2.48
N MET A 234 -13.36 43.94 -3.33
CA MET A 234 -12.23 43.07 -3.01
C MET A 234 -11.57 43.40 -1.66
N ARG A 235 -11.39 44.69 -1.35
CA ARG A 235 -10.84 45.15 -0.05
C ARG A 235 -11.68 44.71 1.14
N ARG A 236 -13.02 44.78 1.02
CA ARG A 236 -13.94 44.33 2.06
C ARG A 236 -13.96 42.80 2.14
N THR A 237 -13.89 42.11 1.00
CA THR A 237 -13.78 40.66 0.93
C THR A 237 -12.58 40.14 1.72
N PHE A 238 -11.38 40.69 1.49
CA PHE A 238 -10.18 40.33 2.26
C PHE A 238 -10.33 40.62 3.76
N LYS A 239 -10.93 41.77 4.13
CA LYS A 239 -11.18 42.12 5.54
C LYS A 239 -12.05 41.08 6.25
N TYR A 240 -13.16 40.66 5.63
CA TYR A 240 -14.08 39.70 6.25
C TYR A 240 -13.53 38.27 6.20
N LEU A 241 -12.85 37.88 5.13
CA LEU A 241 -12.15 36.59 5.07
C LEU A 241 -11.06 36.45 6.14
N LYS A 242 -10.35 37.54 6.47
CA LYS A 242 -9.41 37.57 7.60
C LYS A 242 -10.12 37.32 8.94
N ARG A 243 -11.23 38.01 9.19
CA ARG A 243 -12.03 37.84 10.42
C ARG A 243 -12.62 36.44 10.55
N LEU A 244 -13.14 35.89 9.46
CA LEU A 244 -13.66 34.52 9.43
C LEU A 244 -12.55 33.48 9.68
N ARG A 245 -11.31 33.77 9.25
CA ARG A 245 -10.13 32.95 9.56
C ARG A 245 -9.73 33.06 11.03
N GLU A 246 -9.72 34.25 11.60
CA GLU A 246 -9.49 34.48 13.04
C GLU A 246 -10.53 33.77 13.92
N LYS A 247 -11.78 33.67 13.43
CA LYS A 247 -12.87 32.90 14.05
C LYS A 247 -12.81 31.38 13.78
N GLY A 248 -11.82 30.90 13.00
CA GLY A 248 -11.64 29.48 12.69
C GLY A 248 -12.67 28.86 11.72
N LEU A 249 -13.53 29.69 11.11
CA LEU A 249 -14.60 29.22 10.21
C LEU A 249 -14.12 28.94 8.79
N VAL A 250 -13.08 29.64 8.37
CA VAL A 250 -12.55 29.57 7.02
C VAL A 250 -11.04 29.36 7.07
N SER A 251 -10.54 28.37 6.32
CA SER A 251 -9.12 28.17 6.09
C SER A 251 -8.74 28.74 4.72
N SER A 252 -7.53 29.30 4.64
CA SER A 252 -6.93 29.68 3.37
C SER A 252 -5.95 28.62 2.92
N ASN A 253 -6.12 28.14 1.70
CA ASN A 253 -5.07 27.41 1.01
C ASN A 253 -4.24 28.42 0.22
N GLU A 254 -3.10 28.81 0.78
CA GLU A 254 -2.18 29.77 0.17
C GLU A 254 -1.48 29.20 -1.07
N ASP A 255 -1.43 27.87 -1.20
CA ASP A 255 -0.77 27.17 -2.30
C ASP A 255 -1.73 26.24 -3.05
N PHE A 256 -2.52 26.79 -3.98
CA PHE A 256 -3.25 25.98 -4.95
C PHE A 256 -2.31 25.45 -6.04
N VAL A 257 -1.24 24.77 -5.64
CA VAL A 257 -0.34 24.10 -6.60
C VAL A 257 -1.04 22.87 -7.12
N LEU A 258 -1.61 22.99 -8.31
CA LEU A 258 -2.15 21.85 -9.03
C LEU A 258 -1.01 21.12 -9.73
N LEU A 259 -1.13 19.80 -9.80
CA LEU A 259 -0.31 18.95 -10.62
C LEU A 259 -1.07 18.72 -11.91
N SER A 260 -0.40 18.87 -13.04
CA SER A 260 -0.95 18.52 -14.35
C SER A 260 0.06 17.72 -15.15
N LEU A 261 -0.44 16.99 -16.12
CA LEU A 261 0.40 16.37 -17.14
C LEU A 261 0.98 17.45 -18.05
N THR A 262 2.22 17.22 -18.49
CA THR A 262 2.78 17.89 -19.67
C THR A 262 2.23 17.23 -20.93
N ASP A 263 2.55 17.76 -22.12
CA ASP A 263 2.14 17.13 -23.38
C ASP A 263 2.71 15.71 -23.52
N GLU A 264 3.96 15.50 -23.10
CA GLU A 264 4.57 14.18 -23.09
C GLU A 264 3.94 13.27 -22.03
N GLY A 265 3.66 13.81 -20.84
CA GLY A 265 2.91 13.10 -19.80
C GLY A 265 1.53 12.64 -20.26
N ARG A 266 0.84 13.46 -21.08
CA ARG A 266 -0.47 13.14 -21.65
C ARG A 266 -0.38 11.99 -22.63
N LYS A 267 0.57 12.00 -23.57
CA LYS A 267 0.79 10.89 -24.52
C LYS A 267 1.05 9.57 -23.79
N VAL A 268 1.85 9.60 -22.73
CA VAL A 268 2.18 8.43 -21.93
C VAL A 268 0.96 7.93 -21.14
N ALA A 269 0.20 8.84 -20.54
CA ALA A 269 -1.02 8.51 -19.82
C ALA A 269 -2.10 7.90 -20.74
N GLU A 270 -2.22 8.39 -21.97
CA GLU A 270 -3.12 7.85 -23.00
C GLU A 270 -2.71 6.43 -23.41
N LYS A 271 -1.43 6.19 -23.69
CA LYS A 271 -0.92 4.84 -23.98
C LYS A 271 -1.14 3.89 -22.81
N LEU A 272 -0.82 4.33 -21.60
CA LEU A 272 -1.05 3.55 -20.38
C LEU A 272 -2.53 3.24 -20.18
N GLN A 273 -3.43 4.19 -20.47
CA GLN A 273 -4.87 3.95 -20.43
C GLN A 273 -5.31 2.87 -21.43
N LYS A 274 -4.77 2.89 -22.66
CA LYS A 274 -5.06 1.85 -23.66
C LYS A 274 -4.58 0.48 -23.19
N VAL A 275 -3.35 0.40 -22.68
CA VAL A 275 -2.82 -0.82 -22.05
C VAL A 275 -3.74 -1.31 -20.94
N MET A 276 -4.18 -0.43 -20.03
CA MET A 276 -5.11 -0.79 -18.96
C MET A 276 -6.47 -1.26 -19.49
N SER A 277 -6.96 -0.68 -20.60
CA SER A 277 -8.21 -1.11 -21.22
C SER A 277 -8.12 -2.53 -21.80
N ILE A 278 -6.99 -2.87 -22.45
CA ILE A 278 -6.73 -4.22 -22.98
C ILE A 278 -6.71 -5.24 -21.83
N ILE A 279 -6.01 -4.91 -20.74
CA ILE A 279 -5.93 -5.77 -19.55
C ILE A 279 -7.32 -6.01 -18.95
N ARG A 280 -8.11 -4.94 -18.79
CA ARG A 280 -9.47 -5.03 -18.23
C ARG A 280 -10.41 -5.83 -19.11
N ILE A 281 -10.37 -5.65 -20.43
CA ILE A 281 -11.20 -6.42 -21.38
C ILE A 281 -10.89 -7.92 -21.28
N LYS A 282 -9.60 -8.29 -21.25
CA LYS A 282 -9.21 -9.70 -21.09
C LYS A 282 -9.57 -10.26 -19.71
N HIS A 283 -9.61 -9.42 -18.67
CA HIS A 283 -10.09 -9.82 -17.35
C HIS A 283 -11.61 -10.06 -17.33
N LEU A 284 -12.39 -9.25 -18.06
CA LEU A 284 -13.85 -9.41 -18.21
C LEU A 284 -14.25 -10.67 -19.01
N ILE A 285 -13.41 -11.13 -19.94
CA ILE A 285 -13.65 -12.34 -20.74
C ILE A 285 -13.34 -13.63 -19.96
N ARG A 286 -12.60 -13.53 -18.85
CA ARG A 286 -12.24 -14.67 -18.00
C ARG A 286 -13.44 -15.03 -17.12
N GLN A 287 -14.35 -15.87 -17.62
CA GLN A 287 -15.45 -16.41 -16.82
C GLN A 287 -14.89 -17.08 -15.55
N PRO A 288 -15.59 -16.99 -14.39
CA PRO A 288 -15.24 -17.81 -13.23
C PRO A 288 -15.28 -19.28 -13.65
N PRO A 289 -14.36 -20.13 -13.12
CA PRO A 289 -14.39 -21.55 -13.43
C PRO A 289 -15.77 -22.12 -13.07
N ASP A 290 -16.35 -22.85 -14.02
CA ASP A 290 -17.58 -23.60 -13.86
C ASP A 290 -17.48 -24.46 -12.58
N VAL A 291 -18.34 -24.14 -11.60
CA VAL A 291 -18.36 -24.76 -10.27
C VAL A 291 -18.71 -26.26 -10.38
N GLU A 292 -19.36 -26.65 -11.48
CA GLU A 292 -19.87 -28.00 -11.72
C GLU A 292 -18.77 -28.99 -12.14
N SER A 293 -17.64 -28.49 -12.69
CA SER A 293 -16.49 -29.32 -13.08
C SER A 293 -15.51 -29.60 -11.93
N LEU A 294 -15.56 -28.84 -10.83
CA LEU A 294 -14.75 -29.08 -9.62
C LEU A 294 -15.37 -30.12 -8.67
N GLN A 295 -16.70 -30.27 -8.70
CA GLN A 295 -17.41 -31.26 -7.87
C GLN A 295 -17.25 -32.70 -8.39
N LYS A 296 -16.91 -32.89 -9.67
CA LYS A 296 -16.76 -34.23 -10.28
C LYS A 296 -15.40 -34.89 -10.03
N THR A 297 -14.39 -34.14 -9.58
CA THR A 297 -13.02 -34.65 -9.41
C THR A 297 -12.69 -35.24 -8.03
N PHE A 298 -13.61 -35.19 -7.06
CA PHE A 298 -13.38 -35.73 -5.73
C PHE A 298 -14.55 -36.63 -5.30
N SER A 299 -14.41 -37.93 -5.53
CA SER A 299 -15.29 -38.94 -4.95
C SER A 299 -15.09 -38.97 -3.43
N SER A 300 -16.22 -39.08 -2.71
CA SER A 300 -16.35 -38.98 -1.25
C SER A 300 -15.53 -39.96 -0.40
N GLU A 301 -14.75 -40.86 -1.01
CA GLU A 301 -13.94 -41.86 -0.30
C GLU A 301 -12.54 -41.36 0.08
N ASP A 302 -11.96 -40.39 -0.64
CA ASP A 302 -10.60 -39.88 -0.36
C ASP A 302 -10.56 -38.89 0.82
N VAL A 303 -11.72 -38.31 1.17
CA VAL A 303 -11.86 -37.35 2.27
C VAL A 303 -11.78 -38.06 3.64
N GLN A 304 -12.14 -39.34 3.71
CA GLN A 304 -12.15 -40.08 4.98
C GLN A 304 -10.78 -40.65 5.38
N LYS A 305 -9.88 -40.90 4.42
CA LYS A 305 -8.54 -41.46 4.69
C LYS A 305 -7.49 -40.42 5.11
N SER A 306 -7.72 -39.14 4.83
CA SER A 306 -6.78 -38.06 5.16
C SER A 306 -7.02 -37.43 6.54
N ALA A 307 -8.12 -37.78 7.22
CA ALA A 307 -8.47 -37.25 8.54
C ALA A 307 -7.75 -37.93 9.72
N SER A 308 -7.03 -39.04 9.51
CA SER A 308 -6.42 -39.85 10.56
C SER A 308 -4.89 -39.77 10.67
N ILE A 309 -4.22 -38.91 9.90
CA ILE A 309 -2.76 -38.71 9.98
C ILE A 309 -2.42 -37.22 9.99
N ILE A 310 -2.84 -36.48 11.03
CA ILE A 310 -2.24 -35.19 11.36
C ILE A 310 -2.12 -35.09 12.89
N PRO A 311 -0.89 -35.05 13.45
CA PRO A 311 -0.65 -34.72 14.85
C PRO A 311 -1.16 -33.31 15.13
N ASN A 312 -1.77 -33.16 16.31
CA ASN A 312 -2.38 -31.94 16.82
C ASN A 312 -1.32 -30.86 17.14
N ASP A 313 -0.72 -30.25 16.11
CA ASP A 313 0.07 -29.04 16.24
C ASP A 313 -0.72 -27.84 15.72
N ARG A 314 -0.83 -26.84 16.60
CA ARG A 314 -1.63 -25.62 16.44
C ARG A 314 -1.35 -24.95 15.10
N ALA A 315 -2.42 -24.69 14.33
CA ALA A 315 -2.37 -23.88 13.12
C ALA A 315 -1.56 -22.58 13.33
N PRO A 316 -0.73 -22.17 12.35
CA PRO A 316 0.07 -20.97 12.46
C PRO A 316 -0.88 -19.77 12.54
N GLN A 317 -0.94 -19.14 13.70
CA GLN A 317 -1.71 -17.91 13.86
C GLN A 317 -1.04 -16.80 13.06
N ILE A 318 -1.70 -16.36 11.98
CA ILE A 318 -1.38 -15.11 11.28
C ILE A 318 -1.42 -14.00 12.33
N ARG A 319 -0.25 -13.50 12.72
CA ARG A 319 -0.12 -12.43 13.72
C ARG A 319 -0.67 -11.14 13.13
N ARG A 320 -1.96 -10.86 13.35
CA ARG A 320 -2.53 -9.52 13.15
C ARG A 320 -1.70 -8.55 13.99
N GLY A 321 -1.18 -7.48 13.38
CA GLY A 321 -0.47 -6.43 14.10
C GLY A 321 -1.34 -5.92 15.25
N ARG A 322 -0.75 -5.74 16.45
CA ARG A 322 -1.47 -5.47 17.71
C ARG A 322 -2.29 -4.16 17.72
N PHE A 323 -2.13 -3.31 16.70
CA PHE A 323 -2.78 -2.00 16.55
C PHE A 323 -3.33 -1.88 15.12
N THR A 324 -4.66 -1.92 14.91
CA THR A 324 -5.26 -1.99 13.55
C THR A 324 -6.25 -0.87 13.26
N THR A 325 -6.72 -0.13 14.26
CA THR A 325 -7.68 0.97 14.11
C THR A 325 -7.05 2.35 14.36
N LYS A 326 -7.73 3.43 13.94
CA LYS A 326 -7.28 4.82 14.17
C LYS A 326 -7.15 5.18 15.66
N ARG A 327 -7.93 4.53 16.54
CA ARG A 327 -7.76 4.65 18.01
C ARG A 327 -6.46 3.98 18.46
N ASP A 328 -6.08 2.88 17.83
CA ASP A 328 -4.87 2.12 18.14
C ASP A 328 -3.57 2.82 17.68
N LEU A 329 -3.64 3.74 16.71
CA LEU A 329 -2.47 4.53 16.30
C LEU A 329 -1.97 5.46 17.41
N ARG A 330 -2.89 6.04 18.20
CA ARG A 330 -2.54 6.87 19.38
C ARG A 330 -1.93 6.04 20.49
N GLU A 331 -2.41 4.81 20.66
CA GLU A 331 -1.84 3.83 21.59
C GLU A 331 -0.43 3.44 21.19
N LYS A 332 -0.21 3.22 19.89
CA LYS A 332 1.12 2.98 19.34
C LYS A 332 2.07 4.17 19.59
N GLN A 333 1.65 5.39 19.28
CA GLN A 333 2.45 6.61 19.51
C GLN A 333 2.78 6.79 21.00
N LEU A 334 1.82 6.54 21.89
CA LEU A 334 2.04 6.63 23.34
C LEU A 334 2.99 5.53 23.82
N TYR A 335 2.87 4.31 23.31
CA TYR A 335 3.77 3.21 23.67
C TYR A 335 5.20 3.44 23.14
N GLU A 336 5.36 3.95 21.92
CA GLU A 336 6.67 4.35 21.36
C GLU A 336 7.32 5.44 22.21
N LEU A 337 6.58 6.47 22.61
CA LEU A 337 7.09 7.52 23.50
C LEU A 337 7.57 6.97 24.86
N ILE A 338 6.87 5.97 25.42
CA ILE A 338 7.27 5.30 26.67
C ILE A 338 8.53 4.45 26.44
N LEU A 339 8.63 3.74 25.31
CA LEU A 339 9.80 2.95 24.95
C LEU A 339 11.06 3.81 24.79
N ASP A 340 10.93 4.96 24.12
CA ASP A 340 12.03 5.90 23.89
C ASP A 340 12.52 6.54 25.20
N SER A 341 11.64 6.66 26.19
CA SER A 341 11.98 7.17 27.53
C SER A 341 12.80 6.18 28.38
N GLY A 342 12.99 4.94 27.90
CA GLY A 342 13.86 3.95 28.52
C GLY A 342 13.53 3.66 29.99
N GLU A 343 14.58 3.48 30.80
CA GLU A 343 14.46 3.13 32.22
C GLU A 343 14.06 4.33 33.10
N GLU A 344 14.31 5.56 32.65
CA GLU A 344 13.86 6.78 33.34
C GLU A 344 12.33 6.92 33.32
N GLY A 345 11.70 6.37 32.29
CA GLY A 345 10.25 6.39 32.11
C GLY A 345 9.71 7.81 31.92
N ILE A 346 8.39 7.91 31.82
CA ILE A 346 7.72 9.19 31.56
C ILE A 346 6.57 9.43 32.53
N MET A 347 6.47 10.67 33.02
CA MET A 347 5.38 11.08 33.90
C MET A 347 4.07 11.17 33.13
N GLN A 348 3.01 10.54 33.64
CA GLN A 348 1.69 10.54 33.00
C GLN A 348 1.17 11.95 32.68
N ALA A 349 1.38 12.91 33.58
CA ALA A 349 1.01 14.32 33.37
C ALA A 349 1.74 14.96 32.19
N ARG A 350 2.99 14.56 31.93
CA ARG A 350 3.82 15.06 30.82
C ARG A 350 3.40 14.48 29.47
N ILE A 351 2.90 13.25 29.45
CA ILE A 351 2.39 12.59 28.23
C ILE A 351 1.26 13.41 27.60
N GLY A 352 0.36 13.98 28.42
CA GLY A 352 -0.75 14.79 27.92
C GLY A 352 -0.31 16.06 27.21
N THR A 353 0.75 16.69 27.70
CA THR A 353 1.33 17.88 27.07
C THR A 353 2.04 17.52 25.76
N LEU A 354 2.71 16.37 25.69
CA LEU A 354 3.48 15.94 24.53
C LEU A 354 2.64 15.40 23.37
N LEU A 355 1.57 14.65 23.67
CA LEU A 355 0.73 14.03 22.64
C LEU A 355 -0.56 14.82 22.33
N GLN A 356 -0.80 15.94 23.03
CA GLN A 356 -2.03 16.75 22.91
C GLN A 356 -3.31 15.92 23.04
N LEU A 357 -3.29 14.89 23.89
CA LEU A 357 -4.43 14.02 24.14
C LEU A 357 -5.09 14.38 25.48
N PRO A 358 -6.43 14.26 25.59
CA PRO A 358 -7.11 14.52 26.86
C PRO A 358 -6.69 13.48 27.91
N SER A 359 -6.49 13.92 29.16
CA SER A 359 -5.99 13.07 30.27
C SER A 359 -6.80 11.79 30.47
N ARG A 360 -8.10 11.82 30.17
CA ARG A 360 -9.00 10.65 30.26
C ARG A 360 -8.70 9.58 29.22
N GLU A 361 -8.32 9.99 28.01
CA GLU A 361 -7.94 9.07 26.93
C GLU A 361 -6.58 8.44 27.22
N ILE A 362 -5.64 9.24 27.72
CA ILE A 362 -4.31 8.77 28.16
C ILE A 362 -4.43 7.71 29.25
N SER A 363 -5.21 7.97 30.31
CA SER A 363 -5.43 6.99 31.38
C SER A 363 -6.02 5.68 30.85
N ARG A 364 -6.96 5.73 29.89
CA ARG A 364 -7.55 4.51 29.28
C ARG A 364 -6.55 3.73 28.44
N ILE A 365 -5.69 4.43 27.69
CA ILE A 365 -4.63 3.79 26.91
C ILE A 365 -3.63 3.12 27.85
N ILE A 366 -3.16 3.83 28.87
CA ILE A 366 -2.19 3.31 29.83
C ILE A 366 -2.75 2.07 30.55
N SER A 367 -3.99 2.10 31.04
CA SER A 367 -4.56 0.92 31.71
C SER A 367 -4.67 -0.30 30.79
N ARG A 368 -4.89 -0.11 29.48
CA ARG A 368 -4.87 -1.22 28.51
C ARG A 368 -3.47 -1.73 28.24
N LEU A 369 -2.50 -0.85 28.05
CA LEU A 369 -1.09 -1.22 27.88
C LEU A 369 -0.54 -1.96 29.12
N GLU A 370 -0.99 -1.57 30.32
CA GLU A 370 -0.69 -2.24 31.58
C GLU A 370 -1.34 -3.62 31.65
N THR A 371 -2.60 -3.77 31.24
CA THR A 371 -3.29 -5.06 31.14
C THR A 371 -2.57 -6.01 30.17
N TRP A 372 -2.00 -5.47 29.09
CA TRP A 372 -1.17 -6.20 28.14
C TRP A 372 0.27 -6.44 28.61
N LYS A 373 0.62 -6.03 29.83
CA LYS A 373 1.95 -6.16 30.45
C LYS A 373 3.07 -5.48 29.65
N LEU A 374 2.75 -4.49 28.84
CA LEU A 374 3.74 -3.75 28.03
C LEU A 374 4.41 -2.62 28.82
N ILE A 375 3.74 -2.12 29.86
CA ILE A 375 4.21 -1.03 30.70
C ILE A 375 3.92 -1.33 32.17
N ARG A 376 4.68 -0.68 33.06
CA ARG A 376 4.47 -0.67 34.51
C ARG A 376 4.22 0.76 35.01
N LYS A 377 3.33 0.92 35.97
CA LYS A 377 3.06 2.19 36.66
C LYS A 377 3.74 2.19 38.03
N GLU A 378 4.48 3.25 38.31
CA GLU A 378 5.06 3.50 39.63
C GLU A 378 4.49 4.80 40.19
N LYS A 379 4.08 4.79 41.47
CA LYS A 379 3.59 6.00 42.12
C LYS A 379 4.77 6.93 42.37
N THR A 380 4.67 8.18 41.92
CA THR A 380 5.73 9.17 42.09
C THR A 380 5.14 10.56 42.31
N LEU A 381 5.86 11.42 43.01
CA LEU A 381 5.51 12.82 43.20
C LEU A 381 6.12 13.65 42.07
N PHE A 382 5.29 14.42 41.36
CA PHE A 382 5.75 15.37 40.34
C PHE A 382 5.11 16.73 40.63
N CYS A 383 5.94 17.75 40.86
CA CYS A 383 5.50 19.11 41.23
C CYS A 383 4.50 19.14 42.41
N GLY A 384 4.74 18.32 43.45
CA GLY A 384 3.88 18.26 44.65
C GLY A 384 2.53 17.56 44.48
N ARG A 385 2.27 16.95 43.30
CA ARG A 385 1.06 16.16 43.04
C ARG A 385 1.40 14.70 42.78
N ASN A 386 0.55 13.79 43.26
CA ASN A 386 0.67 12.36 42.97
C ASN A 386 0.43 12.11 41.47
N THR A 387 1.42 11.52 40.80
CA THR A 387 1.32 11.05 39.43
C THR A 387 1.88 9.63 39.31
N PHE A 388 1.68 9.00 38.17
CA PHE A 388 2.36 7.75 37.84
C PHE A 388 3.55 8.04 36.92
N ARG A 389 4.70 7.45 37.27
CA ARG A 389 5.83 7.25 36.37
C ARG A 389 5.57 5.97 35.59
N ILE A 390 5.58 6.07 34.27
CA ILE A 390 5.27 4.98 33.37
C ILE A 390 6.55 4.51 32.72
N VAL A 391 6.87 3.23 32.90
CA VAL A 391 8.09 2.62 32.37
C VAL A 391 7.69 1.46 31.47
N SER A 392 8.39 1.28 30.35
CA SER A 392 8.20 0.11 29.50
C SER A 392 8.69 -1.14 30.23
N THR A 393 7.97 -2.26 30.10
CA THR A 393 8.44 -3.56 30.58
C THR A 393 9.56 -4.10 29.69
N ARG A 394 9.64 -3.63 28.44
CA ARG A 394 10.67 -4.03 27.47
C ARG A 394 11.76 -2.96 27.40
N LYS A 395 13.03 -3.39 27.42
CA LYS A 395 14.17 -2.52 27.10
C LYS A 395 14.08 -2.13 25.62
N PRO A 396 14.34 -0.86 25.25
CA PRO A 396 14.44 -0.48 23.84
C PRO A 396 15.55 -1.30 23.17
N PRO A 397 15.37 -1.73 21.91
CA PRO A 397 16.37 -2.54 21.23
C PRO A 397 17.68 -1.73 21.11
N SER A 398 18.70 -2.16 21.84
CA SER A 398 20.01 -1.51 21.84
C SER A 398 20.89 -2.10 20.72
N LEU A 399 21.83 -1.32 20.20
CA LEU A 399 22.81 -1.80 19.22
C LEU A 399 23.62 -3.00 19.76
N LYS A 400 23.83 -3.06 21.09
CA LYS A 400 24.46 -4.21 21.78
C LYS A 400 23.70 -5.51 21.58
N SER A 401 22.37 -5.46 21.46
CA SER A 401 21.52 -6.64 21.29
C SER A 401 21.68 -7.33 19.92
N ILE A 402 22.23 -6.61 18.93
CA ILE A 402 22.48 -7.12 17.57
C ILE A 402 23.97 -7.22 17.20
N LEU A 403 24.87 -6.78 18.07
CA LEU A 403 26.32 -6.92 17.86
C LEU A 403 26.69 -8.41 17.75
N GLY A 404 27.49 -8.75 16.73
CA GLY A 404 27.84 -10.13 16.40
C GLY A 404 26.77 -10.91 15.64
N ALA A 405 25.66 -10.27 15.23
CA ALA A 405 24.63 -10.95 14.44
C ALA A 405 25.20 -11.44 13.10
N PRO A 406 24.99 -12.71 12.72
CA PRO A 406 25.49 -13.27 11.47
C PRO A 406 24.95 -12.50 10.27
N CYS A 407 23.75 -11.91 10.39
CA CYS A 407 23.11 -11.10 9.36
C CYS A 407 23.87 -9.81 9.00
N ILE A 408 24.62 -9.20 9.92
CA ILE A 408 25.33 -7.93 9.67
C ILE A 408 26.45 -8.13 8.65
N ASN A 409 27.12 -9.29 8.69
CA ASN A 409 28.21 -9.65 7.79
C ASN A 409 27.82 -10.80 6.84
N CYS A 410 26.52 -11.08 6.67
CA CYS A 410 26.07 -12.23 5.88
C CYS A 410 26.25 -11.96 4.38
N PRO A 411 26.91 -12.85 3.63
CA PRO A 411 27.04 -12.69 2.17
C PRO A 411 25.70 -12.74 1.44
N ASP A 412 24.68 -13.37 2.05
CA ASP A 412 23.33 -13.49 1.51
C ASP A 412 22.35 -12.45 2.10
N ALA A 413 22.81 -11.43 2.84
CA ALA A 413 21.95 -10.40 3.44
C ALA A 413 21.01 -9.74 2.42
N ASN A 414 21.52 -9.44 1.22
CA ASN A 414 20.77 -8.84 0.12
C ASN A 414 19.70 -9.78 -0.49
N ARG A 415 19.73 -11.08 -0.16
CA ARG A 415 18.73 -12.07 -0.56
C ARG A 415 17.65 -12.29 0.51
N CYS A 416 17.89 -11.81 1.73
CA CYS A 416 16.96 -11.90 2.86
C CYS A 416 15.99 -10.69 2.93
N GLU A 417 16.19 -9.65 2.11
CA GLU A 417 15.30 -8.48 2.02
C GLU A 417 14.03 -8.82 1.23
N GLY A 418 13.09 -9.49 1.89
CA GLY A 418 11.79 -9.78 1.32
C GLY A 418 10.98 -10.68 2.23
N GLY A 419 10.12 -10.09 3.07
CA GLY A 419 8.99 -10.79 3.67
C GLY A 419 7.95 -11.13 2.61
N ASN A 420 8.33 -11.94 1.63
CA ASN A 420 7.51 -12.34 0.50
C ASN A 420 7.07 -13.76 0.83
N GLU A 421 5.78 -13.96 1.09
CA GLU A 421 5.16 -15.24 1.52
C GLU A 421 5.20 -16.35 0.44
N ILE A 422 6.13 -16.32 -0.50
CA ILE A 422 6.23 -17.30 -1.59
C ILE A 422 7.71 -17.63 -1.81
N GLY A 423 8.23 -18.56 -1.02
CA GLY A 423 9.53 -19.16 -1.27
C GLY A 423 9.50 -20.07 -2.49
N PHE A 424 10.40 -19.86 -3.44
CA PHE A 424 10.80 -20.91 -4.37
C PHE A 424 12.26 -20.73 -4.85
N TYR A 425 13.08 -21.73 -4.51
CA TYR A 425 14.49 -21.99 -4.85
C TYR A 425 15.54 -20.92 -4.48
N GLY A 426 16.13 -21.10 -3.30
CA GLY A 426 17.41 -20.51 -2.88
C GLY A 426 17.32 -19.26 -2.01
N GLU A 427 16.14 -18.96 -1.48
CA GLU A 427 15.89 -17.81 -0.61
C GLU A 427 15.98 -18.27 0.85
N VAL A 428 16.93 -17.71 1.60
CA VAL A 428 17.09 -17.98 3.03
C VAL A 428 16.10 -17.10 3.76
N PHE A 429 14.97 -17.67 4.20
CA PHE A 429 14.03 -16.94 5.05
C PHE A 429 14.66 -16.69 6.41
N PRO A 430 14.55 -15.48 6.98
CA PRO A 430 15.03 -15.22 8.34
C PRO A 430 14.43 -16.18 9.37
N GLN A 431 13.22 -16.68 9.12
CA GLN A 431 12.50 -17.62 9.98
C GLN A 431 13.05 -19.05 9.93
N GLU A 432 13.76 -19.41 8.85
CA GLU A 432 14.32 -20.75 8.60
C GLU A 432 15.86 -20.70 8.51
N CYS A 433 16.47 -19.57 8.88
CA CYS A 433 17.90 -19.35 8.77
C CYS A 433 18.65 -20.03 9.90
N LEU A 434 19.27 -21.18 9.61
CA LEU A 434 20.07 -21.94 10.57
C LEU A 434 21.21 -21.13 11.22
N SER A 435 21.82 -20.19 10.49
CA SER A 435 22.88 -19.32 11.04
C SER A 435 22.31 -18.34 12.07
N LEU A 436 21.13 -17.78 11.81
CA LEU A 436 20.45 -16.88 12.73
C LEU A 436 19.94 -17.65 13.95
N GLU A 437 19.38 -18.84 13.75
CA GLU A 437 18.92 -19.73 14.82
C GLU A 437 20.08 -20.10 15.76
N LYS A 438 21.21 -20.55 15.23
CA LYS A 438 22.41 -20.86 16.03
C LYS A 438 22.91 -19.65 16.83
N TRP A 439 22.87 -18.46 16.26
CA TRP A 439 23.27 -17.24 16.97
C TRP A 439 22.28 -16.86 18.08
N ILE A 440 20.97 -16.97 17.83
CA ILE A 440 19.93 -16.73 18.85
C ILE A 440 20.09 -17.72 20.02
N MET A 441 20.39 -18.99 19.71
CA MET A 441 20.55 -20.07 20.69
C MET A 441 21.94 -20.10 21.35
N SER A 442 22.85 -19.18 21.00
CA SER A 442 24.20 -19.17 21.56
C SER A 442 24.21 -18.75 23.06
N PRO A 443 25.03 -19.40 23.90
CA PRO A 443 25.01 -19.19 25.35
C PRO A 443 25.43 -17.77 25.78
N GLU A 444 26.15 -17.05 24.92
CA GLU A 444 26.53 -15.64 25.12
C GLU A 444 25.33 -14.69 25.13
N LYS A 445 24.19 -15.09 24.55
CA LYS A 445 22.94 -14.30 24.57
C LYS A 445 22.04 -14.59 25.76
N ASN A 446 21.99 -15.83 26.24
CA ASN A 446 21.15 -16.18 27.40
C ASN A 446 21.62 -15.47 28.68
N SER A 447 22.92 -15.23 28.81
CA SER A 447 23.53 -14.48 29.93
C SER A 447 23.27 -12.96 29.91
N GLN A 448 22.83 -12.40 28.77
CA GLN A 448 22.43 -10.99 28.65
C GLN A 448 20.92 -10.75 28.80
N ILE A 449 20.11 -11.82 28.76
CA ILE A 449 18.66 -11.75 28.96
C ILE A 449 18.30 -11.92 30.45
N GLU A 450 19.17 -12.55 31.23
CA GLU A 450 18.99 -12.77 32.67
C GLU A 450 19.55 -11.65 33.58
N ASN A 451 20.09 -10.55 33.00
CA ASN A 451 20.60 -9.39 33.75
C ASN A 451 19.85 -8.06 33.46
#